data_AF-A0A7J3SJK7-F1
#
_entry.id   AF-A0A7J3SJK7-F1
#
_cell.length_a   1.000
_cell.length_b   1.000
_cell.length_c   1.000
_cell.angle_alpha   90.00
_cell.angle_beta   90.00
_cell.angle_gamma   90.00
#
_symmetry.space_group_name_H-M   'P 1'
#
loop_
_entity.id
_entity.type
_entity.pdbx_description
1 polymer ?
#
loop_
_entity_poly.entity_id
_entity_poly.type
_entity_poly.pdbx_seq_one_letter_code
_entity_poly.pdbx_strand_id
1 'polypeptide(L)'
;MSGRSSICVICKGTKGLCGLRECPLLARSRGVFKAYSSVVEKLDIAAPSPPSAIVGEREYPLVPLIYNIVPESGIENASLYDNPKLWHGRLGLKEIVELRSSLLGGILKVSVSDPWKLYEKEISLAAVSLSPIETEARFRRPP
;
A
#
# COMPACT_ATOMS: atom_id res chain seq x y z
N MET A 1 -27.52 2.53 -14.25
CA MET A 1 -26.84 1.62 -13.30
C MET A 1 -26.36 2.43 -12.09
N SER A 2 -27.23 2.65 -11.11
CA SER A 2 -26.96 3.46 -9.90
C SER A 2 -27.30 2.63 -8.67
N GLY A 3 -26.39 2.44 -7.72
CA GLY A 3 -26.75 1.81 -6.43
C GLY A 3 -25.68 1.05 -5.64
N ARG A 4 -24.42 0.91 -6.10
CA ARG A 4 -23.41 0.17 -5.30
C ARG A 4 -22.94 0.93 -4.05
N SER A 5 -23.09 2.25 -4.01
CA SER A 5 -22.70 3.08 -2.86
C SER A 5 -23.77 3.18 -1.76
N SER A 6 -25.05 2.93 -2.03
CA SER A 6 -26.12 3.08 -1.01
C SER A 6 -26.19 1.89 -0.05
N ILE A 7 -25.99 0.66 -0.54
CA ILE A 7 -26.15 -0.54 0.28
C ILE A 7 -25.06 -0.69 1.34
N CYS A 8 -23.81 -0.36 1.01
CA CYS A 8 -22.69 -0.42 1.96
C CYS A 8 -22.87 0.58 3.11
N VAL A 9 -23.40 1.78 2.82
CA VAL A 9 -23.69 2.82 3.83
C VAL A 9 -24.76 2.35 4.81
N ILE A 10 -25.80 1.65 4.32
CA ILE A 10 -26.86 1.07 5.17
C ILE A 10 -26.35 -0.16 5.94
N CYS A 11 -25.52 -0.97 5.28
CA CYS A 11 -24.97 -2.21 5.81
C CYS A 11 -23.94 -1.98 6.92
N LYS A 12 -23.11 -0.94 6.80
CA LYS A 12 -21.97 -0.63 7.68
C LYS A 12 -21.04 -1.83 7.97
N GLY A 13 -21.04 -2.81 7.06
CA GLY A 13 -20.29 -4.05 7.19
C GLY A 13 -20.81 -5.05 8.22
N THR A 14 -21.95 -4.81 8.88
CA THR A 14 -22.50 -5.68 9.93
C THR A 14 -23.72 -6.47 9.49
N LYS A 15 -24.46 -5.98 8.49
CA LYS A 15 -25.75 -6.56 8.06
C LYS A 15 -25.65 -7.58 6.92
N GLY A 16 -24.47 -7.78 6.33
CA GLY A 16 -24.27 -8.77 5.26
C GLY A 16 -25.09 -8.53 3.98
N LEU A 17 -25.59 -7.30 3.74
CA LEU A 17 -26.54 -7.01 2.65
C LEU A 17 -25.99 -7.25 1.23
N CYS A 18 -24.67 -7.35 1.09
CA CYS A 18 -24.01 -7.69 -0.18
C CYS A 18 -23.81 -9.20 -0.41
N GLY A 19 -24.16 -10.05 0.56
CA GLY A 19 -24.02 -11.51 0.47
C GLY A 19 -22.59 -12.04 0.55
N LEU A 20 -21.59 -11.18 0.79
CA LEU A 20 -20.20 -11.59 0.95
C LEU A 20 -19.97 -12.22 2.33
N ARG A 21 -19.07 -13.23 2.40
CA ARG A 21 -18.69 -13.89 3.65
C ARG A 21 -18.02 -12.95 4.66
N GLU A 22 -17.26 -11.97 4.17
CA GLU A 22 -16.64 -10.93 4.98
C GLU A 22 -16.75 -9.58 4.24
N CYS A 23 -16.92 -8.49 4.98
CA CYS A 23 -16.96 -7.16 4.40
C CYS A 23 -15.54 -6.70 3.98
N PRO A 24 -15.27 -6.49 2.69
CA PRO A 24 -13.93 -6.10 2.22
C PRO A 24 -13.52 -4.71 2.74
N LEU A 25 -14.48 -3.82 3.01
CA LEU A 25 -14.22 -2.50 3.58
C LEU A 25 -13.68 -2.63 5.01
N LEU A 26 -14.29 -3.48 5.84
CA LEU A 26 -13.82 -3.71 7.20
C LEU A 26 -12.47 -4.45 7.21
N ALA A 27 -12.28 -5.43 6.33
CA ALA A 27 -11.01 -6.14 6.20
C ALA A 27 -9.87 -5.17 5.85
N ARG A 28 -10.07 -4.29 4.85
CA ARG A 28 -9.11 -3.24 4.50
C ARG A 28 -8.87 -2.28 5.67
N SER A 29 -9.93 -1.79 6.32
CA SER A 29 -9.79 -0.85 7.44
C SER A 29 -8.98 -1.43 8.60
N ARG A 30 -9.11 -2.74 8.89
CA ARG A 30 -8.27 -3.41 9.90
C ARG A 30 -6.80 -3.39 9.52
N GLY A 31 -6.47 -3.71 8.25
CA GLY A 31 -5.08 -3.66 7.76
C GLY A 31 -4.48 -2.25 7.85
N VAL A 32 -5.25 -1.24 7.43
CA VAL A 32 -4.84 0.17 7.53
C VAL A 32 -4.65 0.58 9.00
N PHE A 33 -5.58 0.22 9.88
CA PHE A 33 -5.49 0.59 11.30
C PHE A 33 -4.32 -0.09 12.00
N LYS A 34 -4.02 -1.34 11.65
CA LYS A 34 -2.83 -2.07 12.14
C LYS A 34 -1.55 -1.33 11.76
N ALA A 35 -1.41 -0.96 10.48
CA ALA A 35 -0.27 -0.19 10.02
C ALA A 35 -0.20 1.18 10.68
N TYR A 36 -1.30 1.92 10.73
CA TYR A 36 -1.38 3.19 11.43
C TYR A 36 -0.86 3.04 12.86
N SER A 37 -1.39 2.08 13.62
CA SER A 37 -1.05 1.85 15.02
C SER A 37 0.44 1.60 15.28
N SER A 38 1.20 1.07 14.32
CA SER A 38 2.64 0.85 14.47
C SER A 38 3.49 2.09 14.15
N VAL A 39 2.91 3.14 13.54
CA VAL A 39 3.64 4.34 13.10
C VAL A 39 2.96 5.68 13.43
N VAL A 40 1.90 5.69 14.26
CA VAL A 40 1.04 6.86 14.61
C VAL A 40 1.78 8.16 14.94
N GLU A 41 3.02 8.08 15.43
CA GLU A 41 3.80 9.24 15.87
C GLU A 41 5.12 9.43 15.08
N LYS A 42 5.34 8.62 14.05
CA LYS A 42 6.59 8.61 13.29
C LYS A 42 6.43 9.39 11.99
N LEU A 43 7.16 10.50 11.90
CA LEU A 43 7.36 11.21 10.62
C LEU A 43 8.49 10.60 9.82
N ASP A 44 9.50 10.04 10.51
CA ASP A 44 10.64 9.38 9.91
C ASP A 44 10.51 7.87 10.08
N ILE A 45 10.58 7.15 8.96
CA ILE A 45 10.44 5.70 8.90
C ILE A 45 11.67 5.15 8.19
N ALA A 46 12.39 4.27 8.86
CA ALA A 46 13.42 3.43 8.28
C ALA A 46 12.88 2.00 8.26
N ALA A 47 12.43 1.54 7.11
CA ALA A 47 11.86 0.21 6.95
C ALA A 47 12.04 -0.30 5.52
N PRO A 48 11.99 -1.63 5.33
CA PRO A 48 12.12 -2.20 4.00
C PRO A 48 10.95 -1.79 3.10
N SER A 49 11.26 -1.55 1.83
CA SER A 49 10.28 -1.48 0.76
C SER A 49 10.27 -2.82 0.01
N PRO A 50 9.11 -3.46 -0.19
CA PRO A 50 9.02 -4.47 -1.23
C PRO A 50 9.28 -3.79 -2.59
N PRO A 51 9.84 -4.48 -3.58
CA PRO A 51 10.02 -3.91 -4.92
C PRO A 51 8.65 -3.66 -5.57
N SER A 52 8.08 -2.49 -5.27
CA SER A 52 6.70 -2.15 -5.59
C SER A 52 6.53 -0.63 -5.66
N ALA A 53 6.18 -0.17 -6.86
CA ALA A 53 5.76 1.19 -7.11
C ALA A 53 4.48 1.19 -7.96
N ILE A 54 3.57 2.12 -7.65
CA ILE A 54 2.33 2.31 -8.40
C ILE A 54 2.32 3.72 -8.98
N VAL A 55 2.17 3.82 -10.30
CA VAL A 55 2.00 5.09 -11.00
C VAL A 55 0.51 5.34 -11.19
N GLY A 56 0.01 6.45 -10.67
CA GLY A 56 -1.36 6.88 -10.91
C GLY A 56 -1.49 7.71 -12.20
N GLU A 57 -2.69 7.80 -12.74
CA GLU A 57 -2.99 8.60 -13.94
C GLU A 57 -3.56 10.00 -13.64
N ARG A 58 -3.98 10.21 -12.39
CA ARG A 58 -4.61 11.45 -11.95
C ARG A 58 -3.58 12.60 -12.06
N GLU A 59 -4.02 13.76 -12.54
CA GLU A 59 -3.19 14.98 -12.68
C GLU A 59 -2.11 14.92 -13.77
N TYR A 60 -2.19 13.99 -14.73
CA TYR A 60 -1.31 13.97 -15.91
C TYR A 60 -1.17 15.37 -16.55
N PRO A 61 0.06 15.84 -16.87
CA PRO A 61 1.33 15.11 -16.90
C PRO A 61 2.10 15.02 -15.56
N LEU A 62 1.60 15.60 -14.47
CA LEU A 62 2.21 15.52 -13.13
C LEU A 62 1.54 14.43 -12.31
N VAL A 63 2.05 13.20 -12.43
CA VAL A 63 1.39 12.01 -11.89
C VAL A 63 1.84 11.67 -10.46
N PRO A 64 0.96 11.08 -9.63
CA PRO A 64 1.36 10.54 -8.35
C PRO A 64 2.10 9.20 -8.53
N LEU A 65 3.23 9.06 -7.86
CA LEU A 65 3.92 7.79 -7.66
C LEU A 65 3.75 7.38 -6.20
N ILE A 66 3.23 6.18 -5.98
CA ILE A 66 3.13 5.56 -4.66
C ILE A 66 4.27 4.56 -4.52
N TYR A 67 5.12 4.80 -3.53
CA TYR A 67 6.20 3.92 -3.12
C TYR A 67 5.80 3.22 -1.82
N ASN A 68 5.79 1.88 -1.82
CA ASN A 68 5.28 1.10 -0.69
C ASN A 68 6.39 0.79 0.32
N ILE A 69 6.09 0.94 1.61
CA ILE A 69 7.02 0.67 2.72
C ILE A 69 6.31 -0.25 3.70
N VAL A 70 7.01 -1.25 4.23
CA VAL A 70 6.46 -2.17 5.23
C VAL A 70 6.43 -1.48 6.60
N PRO A 71 5.34 -1.59 7.38
CA PRO A 71 5.23 -0.95 8.69
C PRO A 71 6.09 -1.62 9.78
N GLU A 72 6.44 -2.90 9.60
CA GLU A 72 7.22 -3.71 10.54
C GLU A 72 8.73 -3.69 10.22
N SER A 73 9.57 -3.81 11.25
CA SER A 73 11.03 -3.85 11.10
C SER A 73 11.49 -5.27 10.72
N GLY A 74 12.09 -5.41 9.54
CA GLY A 74 12.79 -6.63 9.12
C GLY A 74 12.66 -6.92 7.62
N ILE A 75 13.79 -7.05 6.92
CA ILE A 75 13.84 -7.32 5.46
C ILE A 75 13.24 -8.68 5.11
N GLU A 76 13.38 -9.68 6.00
CA GLU A 76 13.13 -11.10 5.70
C GLU A 76 11.73 -11.37 5.15
N ASN A 77 10.71 -10.67 5.65
CA ASN A 77 9.32 -10.87 5.26
C ASN A 77 8.77 -9.78 4.32
N ALA A 78 9.55 -8.76 3.99
CA ALA A 78 9.06 -7.63 3.21
C ALA A 78 8.58 -8.03 1.82
N SER A 79 9.23 -9.02 1.19
CA SER A 79 8.81 -9.61 -0.09
C SER A 79 7.38 -10.14 -0.05
N LEU A 80 6.89 -10.62 1.11
CA LEU A 80 5.54 -11.18 1.22
C LEU A 80 4.46 -10.12 1.03
N TYR A 81 4.76 -8.84 1.27
CA TYR A 81 3.77 -7.76 1.17
C TYR A 81 3.43 -7.38 -0.28
N ASP A 82 4.27 -7.74 -1.25
CA ASP A 82 3.98 -7.54 -2.68
C ASP A 82 4.57 -8.63 -3.59
N ASN A 83 4.14 -9.88 -3.40
CA ASN A 83 4.58 -11.01 -4.22
C ASN A 83 3.44 -11.99 -4.55
N PRO A 84 2.72 -11.77 -5.66
CA PRO A 84 1.65 -12.65 -6.11
C PRO A 84 2.04 -14.12 -6.28
N LYS A 85 3.30 -14.41 -6.63
CA LYS A 85 3.78 -15.80 -6.78
C LYS A 85 3.84 -16.53 -5.44
N LEU A 86 4.18 -15.82 -4.35
CA LEU A 86 4.18 -16.41 -3.01
C LEU A 86 2.77 -16.54 -2.42
N TRP A 87 1.82 -15.72 -2.88
CA TRP A 87 0.44 -15.78 -2.40
C TRP A 87 -0.36 -16.90 -3.05
N HIS A 88 -0.13 -17.14 -4.35
CA HIS A 88 -0.96 -18.02 -5.17
C HIS A 88 -1.03 -19.44 -4.59
N GLY A 89 -2.24 -19.88 -4.25
CA GLY A 89 -2.50 -21.21 -3.69
C GLY A 89 -2.03 -21.42 -2.24
N ARG A 90 -1.45 -20.39 -1.59
CA ARG A 90 -0.94 -20.46 -0.22
C ARG A 90 -1.69 -19.54 0.74
N LEU A 91 -2.06 -18.35 0.29
CA LEU A 91 -2.77 -17.36 1.11
C LEU A 91 -4.22 -17.18 0.63
N GLY A 92 -5.12 -17.00 1.59
CA GLY A 92 -6.50 -16.58 1.35
C GLY A 92 -6.60 -15.08 1.03
N LEU A 93 -7.72 -14.70 0.40
CA LEU A 93 -7.97 -13.30 0.02
C LEU A 93 -7.87 -12.33 1.21
N LYS A 94 -8.32 -12.76 2.39
CA LYS A 94 -8.27 -11.95 3.62
C LYS A 94 -6.83 -11.60 4.01
N GLU A 95 -5.93 -12.58 3.95
CA GLU A 95 -4.51 -12.40 4.29
C GLU A 95 -3.82 -11.48 3.28
N ILE A 96 -4.11 -11.67 1.99
CA ILE A 96 -3.59 -10.78 0.93
C ILE A 96 -4.07 -9.34 1.14
N VAL A 97 -5.35 -9.15 1.48
CA VAL A 97 -5.90 -7.81 1.78
C VAL A 97 -5.23 -7.21 3.01
N GLU A 98 -4.95 -7.98 4.07
CA GLU A 98 -4.26 -7.49 5.26
C GLU A 98 -2.81 -7.07 4.94
N LEU A 99 -2.05 -7.91 4.22
CA LEU A 99 -0.69 -7.59 3.77
C LEU A 99 -0.67 -6.31 2.94
N ARG A 100 -1.51 -6.24 1.91
CA ARG A 100 -1.53 -5.09 0.98
C ARG A 100 -2.04 -3.81 1.61
N SER A 101 -3.01 -3.91 2.53
CA SER A 101 -3.62 -2.73 3.17
C SER A 101 -2.79 -2.18 4.33
N SER A 102 -1.77 -2.92 4.78
CA SER A 102 -0.88 -2.48 5.85
C SER A 102 0.39 -1.79 5.34
N LEU A 103 0.61 -1.74 4.02
CA LEU A 103 1.72 -0.98 3.44
C LEU A 103 1.53 0.53 3.64
N LEU A 104 2.62 1.20 3.99
CA LEU A 104 2.70 2.65 4.07
C LEU A 104 3.03 3.19 2.68
N GLY A 105 2.16 4.06 2.15
CA GLY A 105 2.34 4.65 0.83
C GLY A 105 3.04 5.99 0.89
N GLY A 106 4.32 6.04 0.54
CA GLY A 106 5.02 7.28 0.24
C GLY A 106 4.51 7.86 -1.08
N ILE A 107 3.87 9.03 -1.04
CA ILE A 107 3.30 9.67 -2.25
C ILE A 107 4.23 10.77 -2.73
N LEU A 108 4.65 10.65 -3.99
CA LEU A 108 5.46 11.64 -4.69
C LEU A 108 4.70 12.12 -5.93
N LYS A 109 4.93 13.36 -6.35
CA LYS A 109 4.43 13.87 -7.64
C LYS A 109 5.59 13.98 -8.61
N VAL A 110 5.46 13.38 -9.78
CA VAL A 110 6.54 13.22 -10.76
C VAL A 110 6.01 13.67 -12.13
N SER A 111 6.78 14.51 -12.82
CA SER A 111 6.44 14.88 -14.19
C SER A 111 6.81 13.73 -15.11
N VAL A 112 5.91 13.30 -15.99
CA VAL A 112 6.21 12.26 -16.99
C VAL A 112 7.30 12.70 -17.99
N SER A 113 7.50 14.02 -18.14
CA SER A 113 8.57 14.57 -18.99
C SER A 113 9.95 14.56 -18.32
N ASP A 114 10.02 14.30 -17.01
CA ASP A 114 11.25 14.35 -16.22
C ASP A 114 11.30 13.17 -15.23
N PRO A 115 11.35 11.92 -15.72
CA PRO A 115 11.42 10.73 -14.87
C PRO A 115 12.77 10.58 -14.17
N TRP A 116 13.81 11.30 -14.63
CA TRP A 116 15.16 11.21 -14.11
C TRP A 116 15.26 11.61 -12.63
N LYS A 117 14.37 12.48 -12.16
CA LYS A 117 14.22 12.83 -10.74
C LYS A 117 13.96 11.64 -9.81
N LEU A 118 13.49 10.52 -10.33
CA LEU A 118 13.33 9.30 -9.55
C LEU A 118 14.67 8.63 -9.21
N TYR A 119 15.68 8.80 -10.06
CA TYR A 119 17.02 8.28 -9.81
C TYR A 119 17.75 9.06 -8.72
N GLU A 120 17.49 10.37 -8.59
CA GLU A 120 18.06 11.20 -7.50
C GLU A 120 17.72 10.67 -6.11
N LYS A 121 16.62 9.91 -5.99
CA LYS A 121 16.15 9.29 -4.74
C LYS A 121 16.20 7.76 -4.79
N GLU A 122 16.82 7.20 -5.81
CA GLU A 122 16.94 5.75 -6.05
C GLU A 122 15.60 4.99 -6.10
N ILE A 123 14.47 5.68 -6.24
CA ILE A 123 13.13 5.08 -6.21
C ILE A 123 12.93 4.17 -7.41
N SER A 124 13.44 4.58 -8.58
CA SER A 124 13.39 3.76 -9.79
C SER A 124 14.17 2.45 -9.62
N LEU A 125 15.32 2.49 -8.93
CA LEU A 125 16.16 1.32 -8.64
C LEU A 125 15.50 0.40 -7.62
N ALA A 126 14.98 0.97 -6.53
CA ALA A 126 14.27 0.20 -5.50
C ALA A 126 13.01 -0.48 -6.05
N ALA A 127 12.26 0.20 -6.92
CA ALA A 127 11.04 -0.36 -7.54
C ALA A 127 11.31 -1.57 -8.45
N VAL A 128 12.49 -1.65 -9.08
CA VAL A 128 12.87 -2.77 -9.97
C VAL A 128 13.81 -3.78 -9.30
N SER A 129 14.04 -3.63 -8.00
CA SER A 129 14.91 -4.52 -7.24
C SER A 129 14.38 -5.96 -7.23
N LEU A 130 15.30 -6.93 -7.20
CA LEU A 130 14.95 -8.35 -7.06
C LEU A 130 14.49 -8.68 -5.63
N SER A 131 15.04 -7.97 -4.65
CA SER A 131 14.80 -8.19 -3.22
C SER A 131 14.36 -6.90 -2.53
N PRO A 132 13.70 -6.98 -1.36
CA PRO A 132 13.39 -5.81 -0.59
C PRO A 132 14.64 -5.01 -0.26
N ILE A 133 14.50 -3.68 -0.27
CA ILE A 133 15.57 -2.73 -0.02
C ILE A 133 15.22 -1.90 1.20
N GLU A 134 16.20 -1.62 2.06
CA GLU A 134 16.00 -0.67 3.16
C GLU A 134 15.69 0.71 2.60
N THR A 135 14.64 1.35 3.12
CA THR A 135 14.26 2.69 2.69
C THR A 135 14.05 3.58 3.89
N GLU A 136 14.56 4.81 3.77
CA GLU A 136 14.25 5.90 4.68
C GLU A 136 13.24 6.84 4.02
N ALA A 137 12.17 7.15 4.75
CA ALA A 137 11.12 8.05 4.29
C ALA A 137 10.74 9.02 5.37
N ARG A 138 10.58 10.29 4.98
CA ARG A 138 10.05 11.36 5.82
C ARG A 138 8.70 11.82 5.32
N PHE A 139 7.65 11.57 6.09
CA PHE A 139 6.28 11.96 5.78
C PHE A 139 6.00 13.40 6.22
N ARG A 140 5.10 14.09 5.49
CA ARG A 140 4.67 15.47 5.83
C ARG A 140 3.76 15.52 7.05
N ARG A 141 3.06 14.43 7.31
CA ARG A 141 2.13 14.20 8.42
C ARG A 141 2.26 12.73 8.82
N PRO A 142 1.89 12.36 10.06
CA PRO A 142 1.78 10.95 10.40
C PRO A 142 0.94 10.21 9.33
N PRO A 143 1.46 9.08 8.81
CA PRO A 143 0.82 8.32 7.74
C PRO A 143 -0.52 7.71 8.16
#